data_AF-A0A2H5PY60-F1
#
_entry.id   AF-A0A2H5PY60-F1
#
_cell.length_a   1.000
_cell.length_b   1.000
_cell.length_c   1.000
_cell.angle_alpha   90.00
_cell.angle_beta   90.00
_cell.angle_gamma   90.00
#
_symmetry.space_group_name_H-M   'P 1'
#
loop_
_entity.id
_entity.type
_entity.pdbx_description
1 polymer ?
#
loop_
_entity_poly.entity_id
_entity_poly.type
_entity_poly.pdbx_seq_one_letter_code
_entity_poly.pdbx_strand_id
1 'polypeptide(L)'
;MAKSESPDIEVGKMYFRYADHFPGRISSMCMLSSVVKAIEEKLTKRQLSMFKKDIFGHFLECRSFPFSGVILHNLLLRQVAHEEDSREDQLWFQIGKHLIRLSIVEWCLVTGL
;
A
#
# COMPACT_ATOMS: atom_id res chain seq x y z
N MET A 1 -3.12 -31.97 1.83
CA MET A 1 -2.96 -30.51 1.63
C MET A 1 -4.24 -29.86 2.12
N ALA A 2 -4.20 -29.20 3.28
CA ALA A 2 -5.37 -28.48 3.79
C ALA A 2 -5.59 -27.25 2.90
N LYS A 3 -6.77 -27.17 2.26
CA LYS A 3 -7.24 -25.92 1.66
C LYS A 3 -7.34 -24.92 2.81
N SER A 4 -6.58 -23.83 2.76
CA SER A 4 -6.85 -22.70 3.64
C SER A 4 -8.22 -22.17 3.23
N GLU A 5 -9.22 -22.34 4.08
CA GLU A 5 -10.48 -21.63 3.95
C GLU A 5 -10.15 -20.15 4.07
N SER A 6 -10.11 -19.46 2.93
CA SER A 6 -10.18 -18.01 2.91
C SER A 6 -11.50 -17.63 3.61
N PRO A 7 -11.48 -16.77 4.64
CA PRO A 7 -12.72 -16.39 5.30
C PRO A 7 -13.66 -15.81 4.24
N ASP A 8 -14.90 -16.28 4.20
CA ASP A 8 -15.96 -15.70 3.39
C ASP A 8 -16.17 -14.25 3.86
N ILE A 9 -15.48 -13.30 3.22
CA ILE A 9 -15.61 -11.89 3.57
C ILE A 9 -16.88 -11.40 2.89
N GLU A 10 -17.94 -11.26 3.69
CA GLU A 10 -19.21 -10.74 3.21
C GLU A 10 -19.05 -9.33 2.62
N VAL A 11 -19.70 -9.11 1.49
CA VAL A 11 -19.76 -7.81 0.80
C VAL A 11 -20.17 -6.71 1.77
N GLY A 12 -19.46 -5.58 1.71
CA GLY A 12 -19.70 -4.43 2.57
C GLY A 12 -19.15 -4.57 4.00
N LYS A 13 -18.62 -5.75 4.38
CA LYS A 13 -17.90 -5.91 5.65
C LYS A 13 -16.43 -5.55 5.49
N MET A 14 -15.87 -4.97 6.55
CA MET A 14 -14.44 -4.72 6.64
C MET A 14 -13.65 -6.03 6.68
N TYR A 15 -12.51 -6.07 6.00
CA TYR A 15 -11.57 -7.19 6.08
C TYR A 15 -11.06 -7.40 7.51
N PHE A 16 -10.80 -6.30 8.22
CA PHE A 16 -10.41 -6.30 9.63
C PHE A 16 -11.53 -5.69 10.47
N ARG A 17 -12.04 -6.43 11.45
CA ARG A 17 -13.04 -5.87 12.37
C ARG A 17 -12.38 -4.80 13.22
N TYR A 18 -13.17 -3.83 13.66
CA TYR A 18 -12.68 -2.76 14.54
C TYR A 18 -12.01 -3.28 15.82
N ALA A 19 -12.48 -4.41 16.37
CA ALA A 19 -11.86 -5.03 17.54
C ALA A 19 -10.42 -5.52 17.27
N ASP A 20 -10.10 -5.80 16.01
CA ASP A 20 -8.79 -6.28 15.55
C ASP A 20 -7.91 -5.12 15.05
N HIS A 21 -8.42 -3.88 15.03
CA HIS A 21 -7.65 -2.71 14.64
C HIS A 21 -6.62 -2.40 15.72
N PHE A 22 -5.36 -2.37 15.33
CA PHE A 22 -4.29 -1.87 16.18
C PHE A 22 -3.85 -0.48 15.73
N PRO A 23 -3.51 0.42 16.66
CA PRO A 23 -3.04 1.74 16.32
C PRO A 23 -1.76 1.63 15.49
N GLY A 24 -1.75 2.32 14.34
CA GLY A 24 -0.53 2.45 13.54
C GLY A 24 0.54 3.11 14.38
N ARG A 25 1.64 2.39 14.65
CA ARG A 25 2.81 2.98 15.28
C ARG A 25 3.58 3.80 14.24
N ILE A 26 4.01 5.00 14.59
CA ILE A 26 4.95 5.77 13.77
C ILE A 26 6.26 4.98 13.73
N SER A 27 6.45 4.17 12.70
CA SER A 27 7.70 3.45 12.47
C SER A 27 8.52 4.26 11.48
N SER A 28 9.12 5.34 11.96
CA SER A 28 10.00 6.24 11.19
C SER A 28 9.32 7.02 10.06
N MET A 29 9.58 8.32 9.98
CA MET A 29 9.51 8.99 8.68
C MET A 29 10.56 8.30 7.81
N CYS A 30 10.16 7.71 6.68
CA CYS A 30 11.13 7.15 5.76
C CYS A 30 12.06 8.28 5.31
N MET A 31 13.33 8.26 5.74
CA MET A 31 14.34 9.14 5.18
C MET A 31 14.74 8.56 3.83
N LEU A 32 13.98 8.92 2.79
CA LEU A 32 14.17 8.37 1.46
C LEU A 32 15.62 8.53 0.97
N SER A 33 16.27 9.64 1.31
CA SER A 33 17.69 9.87 1.03
C SER A 33 18.61 8.80 1.64
N SER A 34 18.34 8.35 2.86
CA SER A 34 19.10 7.28 3.51
C SER A 34 18.87 5.93 2.84
N VAL A 35 17.63 5.66 2.38
CA VAL A 35 17.29 4.43 1.66
C VAL A 35 17.95 4.40 0.29
N VAL A 36 17.85 5.49 -0.48
CA VAL A 36 18.49 5.64 -1.80
C VAL A 36 20.00 5.46 -1.68
N LYS A 37 20.63 6.11 -0.69
CA LYS A 37 22.07 5.95 -0.43
C LYS A 37 22.43 4.49 -0.14
N ALA A 38 21.66 3.79 0.69
CA ALA A 38 21.90 2.38 0.99
C ALA A 38 21.77 1.47 -0.25
N ILE A 39 20.85 1.79 -1.18
CA ILE A 39 20.70 1.09 -2.45
C ILE A 39 21.93 1.34 -3.34
N GLU A 40 22.35 2.59 -3.50
CA GLU A 40 23.51 2.97 -4.30
C GLU A 40 24.81 2.35 -3.79
N GLU A 41 24.96 2.20 -2.46
CA GLU A 41 26.13 1.59 -1.84
C GLU A 41 26.15 0.06 -1.95
N LYS A 42 24.99 -0.60 -1.94
CA LYS A 42 24.88 -2.08 -1.98
C LYS A 42 24.86 -2.66 -3.39
N LEU A 43 24.37 -1.92 -4.37
CA LEU A 43 24.22 -2.41 -5.73
C LEU A 43 25.44 -2.08 -6.60
N THR A 44 25.86 -3.05 -7.41
CA THR A 44 26.83 -2.77 -8.49
C THR A 44 26.21 -1.84 -9.54
N LYS A 45 27.04 -1.17 -10.34
CA LYS A 45 26.57 -0.32 -11.45
C LYS A 45 25.57 -1.02 -12.38
N ARG A 46 25.80 -2.31 -12.65
CA ARG A 46 24.89 -3.12 -13.48
C ARG A 46 23.54 -3.34 -12.79
N GLN A 47 23.55 -3.72 -11.51
CA GLN A 47 22.33 -3.94 -10.74
C GLN A 47 21.54 -2.64 -10.55
N LEU A 48 22.23 -1.52 -10.30
CA LEU A 48 21.59 -0.21 -10.18
C LEU A 48 20.92 0.21 -11.50
N SER A 49 21.55 -0.07 -12.66
CA SER A 49 20.95 0.16 -13.98
C SER A 49 19.70 -0.69 -14.23
N MET A 50 19.67 -1.93 -13.71
CA MET A 50 18.48 -2.78 -13.76
C MET A 50 17.38 -2.26 -12.83
N PHE A 51 17.72 -1.89 -11.60
CA PHE A 51 16.79 -1.32 -10.62
C PHE A 51 16.12 -0.04 -11.14
N LYS A 52 16.89 0.84 -11.79
CA LYS A 52 16.33 2.08 -12.39
C LYS A 52 15.23 1.84 -13.43
N LYS A 53 15.21 0.65 -14.06
CA LYS A 53 14.20 0.29 -15.07
C LYS A 53 13.01 -0.47 -14.48
N ASP A 54 13.07 -0.82 -13.20
CA ASP A 54 12.00 -1.49 -12.47
C ASP A 54 10.90 -0.48 -12.07
N ILE A 55 9.74 -0.99 -11.67
CA ILE A 55 8.62 -0.21 -11.14
C ILE A 55 9.04 0.67 -9.96
N PHE A 56 10.05 0.26 -9.18
CA PHE A 56 10.58 1.03 -8.05
C PHE A 56 11.71 2.01 -8.41
N GLY A 57 12.14 2.05 -9.68
CA GLY A 57 13.26 2.89 -10.12
C GLY A 57 13.03 4.38 -9.86
N HIS A 58 11.77 4.83 -9.94
CA HIS A 58 11.38 6.22 -9.69
C HIS A 58 11.70 6.71 -8.28
N PHE A 59 11.81 5.81 -7.28
CA PHE A 59 12.21 6.18 -5.91
C PHE A 59 13.65 6.69 -5.82
N LEU A 60 14.54 6.33 -6.76
CA LEU A 60 15.90 6.85 -6.79
C LEU A 60 15.96 8.33 -7.17
N GLU A 61 14.95 8.84 -7.86
CA GLU A 61 14.89 10.22 -8.36
C GLU A 61 14.05 11.13 -7.45
N CYS A 62 13.32 10.55 -6.52
CA CYS A 62 12.42 11.26 -5.63
C CYS A 62 13.20 11.93 -4.48
N ARG A 63 13.16 13.27 -4.39
CA ARG A 63 13.92 14.04 -3.39
C ARG A 63 13.33 13.97 -1.98
N SER A 64 12.01 13.92 -1.92
CA SER A 64 11.25 13.84 -0.68
C SER A 64 9.93 13.16 -0.96
N PHE A 65 9.59 12.17 -0.17
CA PHE A 65 8.35 11.44 -0.28
C PHE A 65 7.58 11.61 1.03
N PRO A 66 6.57 12.50 1.09
CA PRO A 66 5.78 12.71 2.29
C PRO A 66 4.86 11.52 2.53
N PHE A 67 5.42 10.45 3.10
CA PHE A 67 4.70 9.24 3.43
C PHE A 67 4.33 9.21 4.90
N SER A 68 3.03 9.13 5.17
CA SER A 68 2.53 8.84 6.50
C SER A 68 2.05 7.39 6.55
N GLY A 69 2.93 6.50 7.01
CA GLY A 69 2.58 5.10 7.24
C GLY A 69 1.42 4.95 8.21
N VAL A 70 1.24 5.90 9.14
CA VAL A 70 0.08 5.91 10.05
C VAL A 70 -1.22 6.18 9.31
N ILE A 71 -1.24 7.14 8.38
CA ILE A 71 -2.44 7.43 7.58
C ILE A 71 -2.75 6.24 6.67
N LEU A 72 -1.74 5.71 5.96
CA LEU A 72 -1.92 4.56 5.09
C LEU A 72 -2.44 3.34 5.87
N HIS A 73 -1.81 3.03 7.01
CA HIS A 73 -2.24 1.94 7.89
C HIS A 73 -3.70 2.09 8.32
N ASN A 74 -4.09 3.28 8.79
CA ASN A 74 -5.46 3.56 9.19
C ASN A 74 -6.44 3.44 8.02
N LEU A 75 -6.04 3.86 6.82
CA LEU A 75 -6.86 3.73 5.61
C LEU A 75 -7.08 2.26 5.26
N LEU A 76 -6.02 1.45 5.27
CA LEU A 76 -6.08 0.01 4.96
C LEU A 76 -6.97 -0.77 5.93
N LEU A 77 -6.96 -0.43 7.22
CA LEU A 77 -7.85 -1.05 8.21
C LEU A 77 -9.35 -0.83 7.92
N ARG A 78 -9.68 0.16 7.08
CA ARG A 78 -11.05 0.50 6.69
C ARG A 78 -11.46 -0.13 5.36
N GLN A 79 -10.61 -0.97 4.76
CA GLN A 79 -10.92 -1.66 3.52
C GLN A 79 -12.11 -2.60 3.74
N VAL A 80 -13.03 -2.65 2.78
CA VAL A 80 -14.21 -3.52 2.77
C VAL A 80 -14.20 -4.41 1.55
N ALA A 81 -14.72 -5.63 1.67
CA ALA A 81 -14.99 -6.45 0.50
C ALA A 81 -16.13 -5.84 -0.30
N HIS A 82 -16.05 -5.95 -1.62
CA HIS A 82 -17.10 -5.54 -2.54
C HIS A 82 -17.28 -6.63 -3.60
N GLU A 83 -18.49 -6.75 -4.16
CA GLU A 83 -18.84 -7.82 -5.11
C GLU A 83 -17.85 -7.98 -6.26
N GLU A 84 -17.66 -9.23 -6.68
CA GLU A 84 -16.80 -9.75 -7.75
C GLU A 84 -17.21 -9.30 -9.16
N ASP A 85 -17.77 -8.09 -9.33
CA ASP A 85 -18.13 -7.59 -10.64
C ASP A 85 -16.89 -7.08 -11.40
N SER A 86 -16.11 -8.08 -11.86
CA SER A 86 -15.27 -8.15 -13.05
C SER A 86 -14.20 -7.07 -13.32
N ARG A 87 -13.88 -6.22 -12.35
CA ARG A 87 -12.69 -5.37 -12.42
C ARG A 87 -11.80 -5.64 -11.23
N GLU A 88 -10.84 -6.55 -11.43
CA GLU A 88 -9.83 -7.03 -10.47
C GLU A 88 -8.96 -5.92 -9.84
N ASP A 89 -9.11 -4.67 -10.28
CA ASP A 89 -8.24 -3.54 -9.97
C ASP A 89 -8.89 -2.44 -9.11
N GLN A 90 -9.82 -2.79 -8.21
CA GLN A 90 -10.51 -1.81 -7.36
C GLN A 90 -10.38 -2.10 -5.86
N LEU A 91 -10.12 -1.05 -5.09
CA LEU A 91 -10.07 -1.04 -3.64
C LEU A 91 -11.24 -0.22 -3.09
N TRP A 92 -11.96 -0.79 -2.12
CA TRP A 92 -13.11 -0.16 -1.47
C TRP A 92 -12.83 0.12 0.00
N PHE A 93 -13.15 1.33 0.46
CA PHE A 93 -12.89 1.77 1.82
C PHE A 93 -14.12 2.42 2.46
N GLN A 94 -14.43 2.05 3.69
CA GLN A 94 -15.47 2.71 4.48
C GLN A 94 -14.86 3.75 5.42
N ILE A 95 -14.97 5.03 5.06
CA ILE A 95 -14.47 6.15 5.87
C ILE A 95 -15.65 6.94 6.42
N GLY A 96 -15.91 6.77 7.71
CA GLY A 96 -17.09 7.37 8.35
C GLY A 96 -18.36 6.84 7.70
N LYS A 97 -19.17 7.73 7.12
CA LYS A 97 -20.40 7.38 6.39
C LYS A 97 -20.19 7.19 4.89
N HIS A 98 -18.97 7.39 4.39
CA HIS A 98 -18.67 7.37 2.97
C HIS A 98 -18.01 6.04 2.57
N LEU A 99 -18.55 5.43 1.52
CA LEU A 99 -17.92 4.33 0.81
C LEU A 99 -17.12 4.90 -0.36
N ILE A 100 -15.82 4.67 -0.37
CA ILE A 100 -14.88 5.23 -1.35
C ILE A 100 -14.32 4.10 -2.20
N ARG A 101 -14.32 4.27 -3.52
CA ARG A 101 -13.69 3.37 -4.50
C ARG A 101 -12.45 4.02 -5.07
N LEU A 102 -11.33 3.30 -5.06
CA LEU A 102 -10.10 3.67 -5.76
C LEU A 102 -9.74 2.55 -6.73
N SER A 103 -9.42 2.89 -7.98
CA SER A 103 -8.71 1.98 -8.87
C SER A 103 -7.26 1.82 -8.41
N ILE A 104 -6.54 0.82 -8.91
CA ILE A 104 -5.09 0.71 -8.68
C ILE A 104 -4.36 2.00 -9.07
N VAL A 105 -4.72 2.64 -10.20
CA VAL A 105 -4.08 3.89 -10.63
C VAL A 105 -4.36 5.03 -9.65
N GLU A 106 -5.61 5.20 -9.21
CA GLU A 106 -5.96 6.22 -8.21
C GLU A 106 -5.29 5.93 -6.86
N TRP A 107 -5.18 4.66 -6.48
CA TRP A 107 -4.47 4.23 -5.30
C TRP A 107 -2.98 4.56 -5.36
N CYS A 108 -2.30 4.19 -6.45
CA CYS A 108 -0.92 4.56 -6.72
C CYS A 108 -0.70 6.06 -6.67
N LEU A 109 -1.60 6.85 -7.27
CA LEU A 109 -1.52 8.31 -7.24
C LEU A 109 -1.66 8.89 -5.82
N VAL A 110 -2.60 8.37 -5.02
CA VAL A 110 -2.81 8.84 -3.63
C VAL A 110 -1.68 8.41 -2.71
N THR A 111 -1.15 7.20 -2.90
CA THR A 111 -0.11 6.62 -2.04
C THR A 111 1.30 6.97 -2.50
N GLY A 112 1.46 7.46 -3.73
CA GLY A 112 2.74 7.74 -4.38
C GLY A 112 3.53 6.47 -4.73
N LEU A 113 2.83 5.36 -4.96
CA LEU A 113 3.39 4.06 -5.37
C LEU A 113 3.44 3.90 -6.89
#